data_AF-A1XE97-F1
#
_entry.id   AF-A1XE97-F1
#
_cell.length_a   1.000
_cell.length_b   1.000
_cell.length_c   1.000
_cell.angle_alpha   90.00
_cell.angle_beta   90.00
_cell.angle_gamma   90.00
#
_symmetry.space_group_name_H-M   'P 1'
#
loop_
_entity.id
_entity.type
_entity.pdbx_description
1 polymer ?
#
loop_
_entity_poly.entity_id
_entity_poly.type
_entity_poly.pdbx_seq_one_letter_code
_entity_poly.pdbx_strand_id
1 'polypeptide(L)'
;IQGLTTAHEQFKATLPDADKERLAILGIHNEVSKIVQTYHVNMAGTNPYTTITPQEINGKWDHVRQLVPRRDQALTEEHARQQHNERLRK
;
A
#
# COMPACT_ATOMS: atom_id res chain seq x y z
N ILE A 1 6.75 -19.70 -11.89
CA ILE A 1 5.54 -18.88 -11.67
C ILE A 1 4.92 -19.09 -10.27
N GLN A 2 4.78 -20.33 -9.79
CA GLN A 2 4.20 -20.63 -8.47
C GLN A 2 4.84 -19.85 -7.31
N GLY A 3 6.17 -19.73 -7.26
CA GLY A 3 6.84 -18.92 -6.24
C GLY A 3 6.49 -17.42 -6.27
N LEU A 4 6.25 -16.84 -7.45
CA LEU A 4 5.80 -15.45 -7.58
C LEU A 4 4.35 -15.28 -7.12
N THR A 5 3.49 -16.27 -7.39
CA THR A 5 2.11 -16.31 -6.88
C THR A 5 2.09 -16.38 -5.36
N THR A 6 2.84 -17.30 -4.76
CA THR A 6 2.92 -17.43 -3.29
C THR A 6 3.45 -16.15 -2.63
N ALA A 7 4.51 -15.55 -3.19
CA ALA A 7 5.03 -14.29 -2.69
C ALA A 7 4.01 -13.15 -2.80
N HIS A 8 3.20 -13.13 -3.86
CA HIS A 8 2.14 -12.14 -4.02
C HIS A 8 1.01 -12.34 -3.00
N GLU A 9 0.59 -13.57 -2.74
CA GLU A 9 -0.39 -13.88 -1.68
C GLU A 9 0.11 -13.45 -0.29
N GLN A 10 1.38 -13.73 0.03
CA GLN A 10 2.00 -13.27 1.28
C GLN A 10 2.03 -11.74 1.37
N PHE A 11 2.34 -11.05 0.27
CA PHE A 11 2.27 -9.59 0.21
C PHE A 11 0.83 -9.08 0.40
N LYS A 12 -0.18 -9.71 -0.21
CA LYS A 12 -1.59 -9.33 0.00
C LYS A 12 -2.01 -9.51 1.46
N ALA A 13 -1.50 -10.54 2.14
CA ALA A 13 -1.78 -10.78 3.54
C ALA A 13 -1.28 -9.68 4.48
N THR A 14 -0.27 -8.88 4.08
CA THR A 14 0.22 -7.74 4.87
C THR A 14 -0.56 -6.45 4.62
N LEU A 15 -1.36 -6.36 3.55
CA LEU A 15 -2.12 -5.15 3.21
C LEU A 15 -3.11 -4.70 4.30
N PRO A 16 -3.85 -5.59 4.99
CA PRO A 16 -4.75 -5.17 6.06
C PRO A 16 -4.01 -4.50 7.22
N ASP A 17 -2.85 -5.04 7.58
CA ASP A 17 -2.04 -4.50 8.68
C ASP A 17 -1.35 -3.19 8.27
N ALA A 18 -0.87 -3.10 7.03
CA ALA A 18 -0.35 -1.85 6.48
C ALA A 18 -1.43 -0.75 6.38
N ASP A 19 -2.69 -1.09 6.10
CA ASP A 19 -3.79 -0.12 6.12
C ASP A 19 -4.07 0.39 7.54
N LYS A 20 -3.98 -0.49 8.56
CA LYS A 20 -4.10 -0.09 9.96
C LYS A 20 -2.99 0.87 10.36
N GLU A 21 -1.74 0.58 9.99
CA GLU A 21 -0.61 1.48 10.26
C GLU A 21 -0.79 2.83 9.56
N ARG A 22 -1.25 2.84 8.31
CA ARG A 22 -1.57 4.08 7.60
C ARG A 22 -2.61 4.90 8.36
N LEU A 23 -3.70 4.28 8.83
CA LEU A 23 -4.73 4.96 9.61
C LEU A 23 -4.17 5.50 10.93
N ALA A 24 -3.29 4.76 11.62
CA ALA A 24 -2.64 5.21 12.83
C ALA A 24 -1.76 6.46 12.59
N ILE A 25 -0.94 6.45 11.53
CA ILE A 25 -0.10 7.60 11.15
C ILE A 25 -0.96 8.84 10.85
N LEU A 26 -2.05 8.68 10.09
CA LEU A 26 -2.98 9.76 9.81
C LEU A 26 -3.67 10.27 11.09
N GLY A 27 -4.02 9.36 12.00
CA GLY A 27 -4.57 9.68 13.31
C GLY A 27 -3.64 10.61 14.10
N ILE A 28 -2.36 10.24 14.22
CA ILE A 28 -1.34 11.05 14.91
C ILE A 28 -1.21 12.43 14.26
N HIS A 29 -1.18 12.49 12.93
CA HIS A 29 -1.11 13.78 12.22
C HIS A 29 -2.34 14.67 12.48
N ASN A 30 -3.53 14.08 12.52
CA ASN A 30 -4.77 14.80 12.82
C ASN A 30 -4.79 15.32 14.26
N GLU A 31 -4.29 14.55 15.23
CA GLU A 31 -4.17 15.00 16.62
C GLU A 31 -3.23 16.20 16.75
N VAL A 32 -2.07 16.16 16.09
CA VAL A 32 -1.14 17.30 16.04
C VAL A 32 -1.82 18.53 15.43
N SER A 33 -2.52 18.36 14.31
CA SER A 33 -3.26 19.45 13.65
C SER A 33 -4.33 20.05 14.56
N LYS A 34 -5.07 19.21 15.29
CA LYS A 34 -6.09 19.64 16.25
C LYS A 34 -5.48 20.44 17.40
N ILE A 35 -4.33 20.04 17.93
CA ILE A 35 -3.62 20.77 18.99
C ILE A 35 -3.19 22.15 18.48
N VAL A 36 -2.57 22.21 17.31
CA VAL A 36 -2.13 23.46 16.67
C VAL A 36 -3.32 24.42 16.51
N GLN A 37 -4.45 23.93 16.00
CA GLN A 37 -5.67 24.72 15.83
C GLN A 37 -6.29 25.18 17.17
N THR A 38 -6.27 24.33 18.19
CA THR A 38 -6.89 24.62 19.50
C THR A 38 -6.13 25.71 20.25
N TYR A 39 -4.79 25.62 20.25
CA TYR A 39 -3.93 26.51 21.03
C TYR A 39 -3.37 27.68 20.22
N HIS A 40 -3.77 27.84 18.95
CA HIS A 40 -3.26 28.86 18.03
C HIS A 40 -1.73 28.92 18.01
N VAL A 41 -1.10 27.75 18.07
CA VAL A 41 0.36 27.65 18.08
C VAL A 41 0.84 27.98 16.67
N ASN A 42 1.69 28.99 16.54
CA ASN A 42 2.42 29.27 15.30
C ASN A 42 3.50 28.21 15.07
N MET A 43 3.10 26.95 14.89
CA MET A 43 3.96 25.99 14.21
C MET A 43 3.90 26.34 12.72
N ALA A 44 5.06 26.55 12.10
CA ALA A 44 5.16 26.39 10.66
C ALA A 44 4.52 25.03 10.35
N GLY A 45 3.41 25.02 9.62
CA GLY A 45 2.44 23.90 9.54
C GLY A 45 2.95 22.65 8.84
N THR A 46 4.23 22.32 8.99
CA THR A 46 4.97 21.30 8.28
C THR A 46 5.79 20.52 9.30
N ASN A 47 5.73 19.19 9.22
CA ASN A 47 6.47 18.32 10.11
C ASN A 47 7.99 18.50 9.87
N PRO A 48 8.80 18.91 10.87
CA PRO A 48 10.22 19.14 10.67
C PRO A 48 11.05 17.85 10.58
N TYR A 49 10.45 16.70 10.93
CA TYR A 49 11.14 15.41 11.01
C TYR A 49 10.87 14.48 9.81
N THR A 50 9.91 14.83 8.94
CA THR A 50 9.61 14.07 7.72
C THR A 50 9.13 15.00 6.62
N THR A 51 9.57 14.72 5.40
CA THR A 51 9.11 15.44 4.20
C THR A 51 7.82 14.85 3.63
N ILE A 52 7.39 13.67 4.09
CA ILE A 52 6.24 12.96 3.53
C ILE A 52 4.96 13.49 4.16
N THR A 53 4.06 14.01 3.32
CA THR A 53 2.76 14.51 3.74
C THR A 53 1.71 13.38 3.86
N PRO A 54 0.67 13.56 4.70
CA PRO A 54 -0.48 12.63 4.76
C PRO A 54 -1.12 12.37 3.39
N GLN A 55 -1.14 13.40 2.55
CA GLN A 55 -1.70 13.33 1.19
C GLN A 55 -0.85 12.42 0.29
N GLU A 56 0.48 12.53 0.35
CA GLU A 56 1.37 11.63 -0.37
C GLU A 56 1.28 10.19 0.13
N ILE A 57 1.11 9.97 1.44
CA ILE A 57 0.90 8.63 2.00
C ILE A 57 -0.36 8.00 1.40
N ASN A 58 -1.48 8.74 1.40
CA ASN A 58 -2.73 8.26 0.79
C ASN A 58 -2.59 7.99 -0.71
N GLY A 59 -1.98 8.92 -1.46
CA GLY A 59 -1.78 8.74 -2.90
C GLY A 59 -0.91 7.52 -3.22
N LYS A 60 0.17 7.29 -2.47
CA LYS A 60 1.02 6.11 -2.62
C LYS A 60 0.26 4.83 -2.25
N TRP A 61 -0.57 4.87 -1.21
CA TRP A 61 -1.40 3.74 -0.81
C TRP A 61 -2.44 3.36 -1.87
N ASP A 62 -3.11 4.35 -2.46
CA ASP A 62 -4.07 4.13 -3.54
C ASP A 62 -3.39 3.51 -4.76
N HIS A 63 -2.17 3.95 -5.09
CA HIS A 63 -1.38 3.35 -6.16
C HIS A 63 -1.06 1.88 -5.87
N VAL A 64 -0.65 1.54 -4.64
CA VAL A 64 -0.44 0.14 -4.23
C VAL A 64 -1.73 -0.67 -4.39
N ARG A 65 -2.87 -0.15 -3.92
CA ARG A 65 -4.17 -0.83 -4.06
C ARG A 65 -4.58 -1.06 -5.51
N GLN A 66 -4.26 -0.14 -6.43
CA GLN A 66 -4.53 -0.31 -7.85
C GLN A 66 -3.58 -1.32 -8.53
N LEU A 67 -2.33 -1.40 -8.09
CA LEU A 67 -1.34 -2.31 -8.67
C LEU A 67 -1.54 -3.76 -8.23
N VAL A 68 -2.07 -3.99 -7.03
CA VAL A 68 -2.35 -5.35 -6.51
C VAL A 68 -3.21 -6.18 -7.48
N PRO A 69 -4.43 -5.78 -7.88
CA PRO A 69 -5.26 -6.58 -8.77
C PRO A 69 -4.66 -6.73 -10.17
N ARG A 70 -3.93 -5.72 -10.67
CA ARG A 70 -3.23 -5.81 -11.97
C ARG A 70 -2.14 -6.88 -11.94
N ARG A 71 -1.39 -6.96 -10.83
CA ARG A 71 -0.36 -7.98 -10.64
C ARG A 71 -0.96 -9.37 -10.46
N ASP A 72 -2.07 -9.48 -9.72
CA ASP A 72 -2.81 -10.73 -9.53
C ASP A 72 -3.30 -11.30 -10.88
N GLN A 73 -3.87 -10.43 -11.74
CA GLN A 73 -4.28 -10.81 -13.10
C GLN A 73 -3.09 -11.29 -13.95
N ALA A 74 -1.99 -10.52 -13.99
CA ALA A 74 -0.81 -10.89 -14.76
C ALA A 74 -0.18 -12.22 -14.30
N LEU A 75 -0.22 -12.52 -12.99
CA LEU A 75 0.25 -13.79 -12.45
C LEU A 75 -0.67 -14.95 -12.85
N THR A 76 -1.99 -14.74 -12.84
CA THR A 76 -2.97 -15.74 -13.29
C THR A 76 -2.81 -16.05 -14.78
N GLU A 77 -2.66 -15.03 -15.63
CA GLU A 77 -2.43 -15.19 -17.07
C GLU A 77 -1.15 -15.97 -17.35
N GLU A 78 -0.04 -15.61 -16.68
CA GLU A 78 1.22 -16.32 -16.83
C GLU A 78 1.14 -17.76 -16.30
N HIS A 79 0.40 -18.00 -15.22
CA HIS A 79 0.17 -19.35 -14.71
C HIS A 79 -0.61 -20.21 -15.72
N ALA A 80 -1.68 -19.67 -16.33
CA ALA A 80 -2.44 -20.35 -17.38
C ALA A 80 -1.58 -20.67 -18.61
N ARG A 81 -0.72 -19.74 -19.02
CA ARG A 81 0.23 -19.94 -20.12
C ARG A 81 1.21 -21.08 -19.84
N GLN A 82 1.77 -21.13 -18.64
CA GLN A 82 2.67 -22.21 -18.21
C GLN A 82 1.95 -23.57 -18.17
N GLN A 83 0.71 -23.62 -17.64
CA GLN A 83 -0.09 -24.86 -17.65
C GLN A 83 -0.41 -25.35 -19.07
N HIS A 84 -0.71 -24.44 -19.99
CA HIS A 84 -0.94 -24.79 -21.39
C HIS A 84 0.32 -25.38 -22.05
N ASN A 85 1.47 -24.74 -21.83
CA ASN A 85 2.74 -25.22 -22.36
C ASN A 85 3.12 -26.61 -21.81
N GLU A 86 2.86 -26.87 -20.53
CA GLU A 86 3.11 -28.18 -19.91
C GLU A 86 2.19 -29.27 -20.46
N ARG A 87 0.96 -28.95 -20.88
CA ARG A 87 0.05 -29.90 -21.57
C ARG A 87 0.53 -30.25 -22.98
N LEU A 88 1.12 -29.28 -23.70
CA LEU A 88 1.67 -29.51 -25.04
C LEU A 88 3.00 -30.27 -25.03
N ARG A 89 3.70 -30.30 -23.89
CA ARG A 89 4.95 -31.02 -23.68
C ARG A 89 4.78 -32.50 -23.34
N LYS A 90 3.57 -32.90 -22.94
CA LYS A 90 3.19 -34.30 -22.66
C LYS A 90 2.54 -34.93 -23.88
#